data_AF-A0AB74DSI5-F1
#
_entry.id   AF-A0AB74DSI5-F1
#
_cell.length_a   1.000
_cell.length_b   1.000
_cell.length_c   1.000
_cell.angle_alpha   90.00
_cell.angle_beta   90.00
_cell.angle_gamma   90.00
#
_symmetry.space_group_name_H-M   'P 1'
#
loop_
_entity.id
_entity.type
_entity.pdbx_description
1 polymer ?
#
loop_
_entity_poly.entity_id
_entity_poly.type
_entity_poly.pdbx_seq_one_letter_code
_entity_poly.pdbx_strand_id
1 'polypeptide(L)'
;MENPQSANVGEYLDFVSRHFDDIIEESIDVVRKIAKENDSDIIRDQAIKLVKMYDERNSSDEGAILKKESDSGFILSENYKELLNQAEAIIDDIRSNLTIASKDLKTIGSFGHYTKIDTLTNFLIKADWKNENNSETQPPFLRLTNLKQLNDPMEGRAIHDYLGIDNTFFHNYQTSNVFISSLTVVSDSLPMWKEYADSCQGAFLEYDMSYLEHIVAHKSIEFVKIHYLDLNSGAKDESDVGKALDILKQIFEKMQEFEGETPLSDLAEKLKKISYLFKVKDYEYEMEYRILINLDDTSVKTLIENHNKSLDKNKDLLNDKSLKKEDIGLEIFDKVNYNDLLNDKSLKKEDIGLEIFDKVNYNDFRKYIVLSPKDNGRYDLFVYINLAPLKYSKVILGPKVTDADYIAPYLKLANPDIEIKSSKIPYR
;
A
#
# COMPACT_ATOMS: atom_id res chain seq x y z
N MET A 1 13.98 3.68 -27.21
CA MET A 1 14.58 2.42 -26.71
C MET A 1 13.67 1.95 -25.59
N GLU A 2 12.90 0.90 -25.83
CA GLU A 2 12.14 0.24 -24.77
C GLU A 2 13.14 -0.28 -23.73
N ASN A 3 12.81 -0.19 -22.44
CA ASN A 3 13.67 -0.65 -21.35
C ASN A 3 13.27 -2.09 -20.95
N PRO A 4 13.89 -3.15 -21.51
CA PRO A 4 13.53 -4.54 -21.20
C PRO A 4 13.98 -5.01 -19.80
N GLN A 5 14.42 -4.11 -18.91
CA GLN A 5 15.08 -4.51 -17.66
C GLN A 5 14.21 -4.57 -16.41
N SER A 6 13.08 -3.84 -16.29
CA SER A 6 12.41 -3.69 -14.98
C SER A 6 11.94 -5.03 -14.38
N ALA A 7 11.42 -5.96 -15.21
CA ALA A 7 11.02 -7.30 -14.75
C ALA A 7 12.20 -8.15 -14.28
N ASN A 8 13.38 -8.00 -14.89
CA ASN A 8 14.60 -8.73 -14.52
C ASN A 8 15.27 -8.16 -13.28
N VAL A 9 15.13 -6.85 -13.02
CA VAL A 9 15.77 -6.20 -11.86
C VAL A 9 15.16 -6.70 -10.55
N GLY A 10 13.83 -6.82 -10.46
CA GLY A 10 13.18 -7.36 -9.26
C GLY A 10 13.58 -8.81 -8.96
N GLU A 11 13.73 -9.64 -10.01
CA GLU A 11 14.19 -11.03 -9.85
C GLU A 11 15.66 -11.10 -9.45
N TYR A 12 16.48 -10.20 -9.98
CA TYR A 12 17.87 -10.06 -9.56
C TYR A 12 17.99 -9.67 -8.08
N LEU A 13 17.21 -8.69 -7.60
CA LEU A 13 17.25 -8.30 -6.19
C LEU A 13 16.73 -9.41 -5.26
N ASP A 14 15.69 -10.14 -5.65
CA ASP A 14 15.20 -11.31 -4.90
C ASP A 14 16.26 -12.42 -4.84
N PHE A 15 16.96 -12.68 -5.96
CA PHE A 15 18.09 -13.62 -5.98
C PHE A 15 19.23 -13.18 -5.05
N VAL A 16 19.65 -11.91 -5.13
CA VAL A 16 20.66 -11.33 -4.23
C VAL A 16 20.22 -11.42 -2.77
N SER A 17 18.95 -11.17 -2.47
CA SER A 17 18.40 -11.27 -1.11
C SER A 17 18.46 -12.70 -0.56
N ARG A 18 18.16 -13.72 -1.38
CA ARG A 18 18.19 -15.14 -0.97
C ARG A 18 19.60 -15.69 -0.80
N HIS A 19 20.54 -15.19 -1.59
CA HIS A 19 21.95 -15.59 -1.56
C HIS A 19 22.84 -14.51 -0.94
N PHE A 20 22.26 -13.68 -0.05
CA PHE A 20 22.90 -12.47 0.45
C PHE A 20 24.31 -12.74 0.95
N ASP A 21 24.47 -13.74 1.82
CA ASP A 21 25.78 -14.02 2.42
C ASP A 21 26.84 -14.51 1.43
N ASP A 22 26.42 -15.07 0.29
CA ASP A 22 27.30 -15.68 -0.70
C ASP A 22 27.71 -14.70 -1.81
N ILE A 23 26.82 -13.77 -2.21
CA ILE A 23 27.02 -12.96 -3.44
C ILE A 23 26.91 -11.45 -3.25
N ILE A 24 26.62 -10.96 -2.04
CA ILE A 24 26.40 -9.51 -1.84
C ILE A 24 27.66 -8.68 -2.14
N GLU A 25 28.86 -9.17 -1.79
CA GLU A 25 30.12 -8.46 -2.04
C GLU A 25 30.35 -8.21 -3.54
N GLU A 26 30.02 -9.19 -4.39
CA GLU A 26 30.14 -9.08 -5.85
C GLU A 26 29.00 -8.26 -6.47
N SER A 27 27.86 -8.19 -5.77
CA SER A 27 26.62 -7.57 -6.27
C SER A 27 26.42 -6.13 -5.81
N ILE A 28 27.10 -5.69 -4.74
CA ILE A 28 26.77 -4.45 -4.03
C ILE A 28 26.82 -3.20 -4.92
N ASP A 29 27.77 -3.11 -5.84
CA ASP A 29 27.86 -1.96 -6.75
C ASP A 29 26.68 -1.87 -7.71
N VAL A 30 26.18 -3.03 -8.18
CA VAL A 30 24.98 -3.11 -9.00
C VAL A 30 23.74 -2.75 -8.17
N VAL A 31 23.64 -3.27 -6.95
CA VAL A 31 22.53 -2.96 -6.04
C VAL A 31 22.49 -1.47 -5.70
N ARG A 32 23.64 -0.84 -5.42
CA ARG A 32 23.74 0.61 -5.18
C ARG A 32 23.32 1.43 -6.39
N LYS A 33 23.68 0.98 -7.60
CA LYS A 33 23.23 1.63 -8.84
C LYS A 33 21.71 1.53 -9.00
N ILE A 34 21.13 0.36 -8.73
CA ILE A 34 19.67 0.16 -8.76
C ILE A 34 18.98 1.08 -7.74
N ALA A 35 19.49 1.15 -6.50
CA ALA A 35 18.95 2.03 -5.46
C ALA A 35 18.96 3.52 -5.85
N LYS A 36 19.89 3.94 -6.71
CA LYS A 36 20.02 5.34 -7.14
C LYS A 36 19.22 5.68 -8.40
N GLU A 37 19.14 4.76 -9.36
CA GLU A 37 18.69 5.07 -10.73
C GLU A 37 17.33 4.45 -11.08
N ASN A 38 16.81 3.51 -10.30
CA ASN A 38 15.55 2.83 -10.64
C ASN A 38 14.33 3.73 -10.41
N ASP A 39 13.39 3.70 -11.34
CA ASP A 39 12.18 4.54 -11.35
C ASP A 39 10.97 3.90 -10.65
N SER A 40 11.06 2.63 -10.24
CA SER A 40 10.10 1.99 -9.35
C SER A 40 10.51 2.18 -7.89
N ASP A 41 9.58 2.71 -7.10
CA ASP A 41 9.75 2.90 -5.67
C ASP A 41 9.89 1.56 -4.95
N ILE A 42 9.13 0.54 -5.38
CA ILE A 42 9.16 -0.81 -4.82
C ILE A 42 10.56 -1.45 -5.01
N ILE A 43 11.09 -1.37 -6.24
CA ILE A 43 12.42 -1.92 -6.57
C ILE A 43 13.52 -1.14 -5.86
N ARG A 44 13.40 0.19 -5.79
CA ARG A 44 14.34 1.05 -5.10
C ARG A 44 14.41 0.71 -3.61
N ASP A 45 13.26 0.57 -2.94
CA ASP A 45 13.18 0.21 -1.52
C ASP A 45 13.86 -1.13 -1.23
N GLN A 46 13.65 -2.13 -2.10
CA GLN A 46 14.31 -3.44 -2.00
C GLN A 46 15.84 -3.31 -2.10
N ALA A 47 16.33 -2.52 -3.06
CA ALA A 47 17.76 -2.29 -3.22
C ALA A 47 18.36 -1.54 -2.03
N ILE A 48 17.70 -0.48 -1.54
CA ILE A 48 18.14 0.29 -0.36
C ILE A 48 18.29 -0.62 0.87
N LYS A 49 17.35 -1.53 1.11
CA LYS A 49 17.44 -2.50 2.22
C LYS A 49 18.65 -3.41 2.11
N LEU A 50 18.93 -3.93 0.92
CA LEU A 50 20.11 -4.78 0.71
C LEU A 50 21.42 -4.01 0.92
N VAL A 51 21.47 -2.74 0.47
CA VAL A 51 22.63 -1.86 0.74
C VAL A 51 22.81 -1.63 2.24
N LYS A 52 21.73 -1.33 2.98
CA LYS A 52 21.79 -1.15 4.44
C LYS A 52 22.29 -2.39 5.15
N MET A 53 21.72 -3.56 4.84
CA MET A 53 22.16 -4.83 5.41
C MET A 53 23.66 -5.08 5.17
N TYR A 54 24.16 -4.74 3.97
CA TYR A 54 25.57 -4.89 3.63
C TYR A 54 26.46 -3.92 4.41
N ASP A 55 26.08 -2.64 4.44
CA ASP A 55 26.83 -1.58 5.11
C ASP A 55 26.89 -1.82 6.64
N GLU A 56 25.80 -2.33 7.24
CA GLU A 56 25.74 -2.74 8.66
C GLU A 56 26.65 -3.94 8.95
N ARG A 57 26.65 -4.96 8.09
CA ARG A 57 27.48 -6.17 8.25
C ARG A 57 28.98 -5.87 8.19
N ASN A 58 29.38 -4.93 7.33
CA ASN A 58 30.78 -4.59 7.09
C ASN A 58 31.30 -3.44 7.98
N SER A 59 30.49 -2.99 8.92
CA SER A 59 30.84 -1.94 9.87
C SER A 59 31.44 -2.51 11.15
N SER A 60 32.73 -2.26 11.39
CA SER A 60 33.33 -2.28 12.73
C SER A 60 33.49 -0.85 13.31
N ASP A 61 32.45 -0.02 13.19
CA ASP A 61 32.41 1.46 13.42
C ASP A 61 32.63 2.36 12.19
N GLU A 62 32.51 1.86 10.95
CA GLU A 62 32.52 2.70 9.74
C GLU A 62 31.44 2.31 8.70
N GLY A 63 30.23 1.98 9.16
CA GLY A 63 29.10 1.68 8.29
C GLY A 63 28.32 2.90 7.84
N ALA A 64 27.99 2.92 6.55
CA ALA A 64 26.94 3.65 5.86
C ALA A 64 27.38 4.88 5.06
N ILE A 65 27.11 4.78 3.76
CA ILE A 65 27.02 5.91 2.82
C ILE A 65 25.93 6.90 3.29
N LEU A 66 25.04 6.51 4.21
CA LEU A 66 24.08 7.39 4.89
C LEU A 66 24.51 7.85 6.31
N LYS A 67 25.46 7.18 7.00
CA LYS A 67 26.01 7.68 8.29
C LYS A 67 27.23 8.59 8.12
N LYS A 68 28.04 8.42 7.07
CA LYS A 68 29.12 9.38 6.78
C LYS A 68 28.59 10.79 6.48
N GLU A 69 27.30 10.92 6.26
CA GLU A 69 26.61 12.20 6.20
C GLU A 69 25.96 12.60 7.53
N SER A 70 25.42 11.68 8.33
CA SER A 70 24.78 12.04 9.61
C SER A 70 25.76 12.36 10.75
N ASP A 71 26.92 11.70 10.82
CA ASP A 71 27.88 11.85 11.93
C ASP A 71 29.11 12.71 11.56
N SER A 72 29.37 12.92 10.27
CA SER A 72 30.32 13.92 9.77
C SER A 72 29.64 14.92 8.84
N GLY A 73 28.81 15.78 9.44
CA GLY A 73 28.30 17.02 8.83
C GLY A 73 27.67 16.85 7.46
N PHE A 74 26.40 16.44 7.40
CA PHE A 74 25.60 16.44 6.18
C PHE A 74 25.67 17.83 5.54
N ILE A 75 26.40 17.94 4.43
CA ILE A 75 26.57 19.21 3.74
C ILE A 75 25.39 19.37 2.78
N LEU A 76 24.46 20.24 3.16
CA LEU A 76 23.35 20.63 2.29
C LEU A 76 23.92 21.30 1.02
N SER A 77 23.51 20.85 -0.17
CA SER A 77 23.96 21.49 -1.41
C SER A 77 23.45 22.93 -1.50
N GLU A 78 24.29 23.83 -2.03
CA GLU A 78 23.91 25.21 -2.41
C GLU A 78 23.16 25.24 -3.75
N ASN A 79 23.18 24.15 -4.51
CA ASN A 79 22.44 24.05 -5.75
C ASN A 79 21.06 23.46 -5.50
N TYR A 80 20.02 24.22 -5.85
CA TYR A 80 18.62 23.80 -5.74
C TYR A 80 18.34 22.37 -6.24
N LYS A 81 18.83 21.99 -7.43
CA LYS A 81 18.55 20.67 -8.01
C LYS A 81 19.25 19.55 -7.26
N GLU A 82 20.47 19.79 -6.79
CA GLU A 82 21.20 18.82 -5.99
C GLU A 82 20.59 18.68 -4.60
N LEU A 83 20.14 19.78 -4.00
CA LEU A 83 19.42 19.77 -2.73
C LEU A 83 18.07 19.03 -2.84
N LEU A 84 17.37 19.15 -3.96
CA LEU A 84 16.18 18.37 -4.25
C LEU A 84 16.49 16.87 -4.39
N ASN A 85 17.61 16.51 -5.04
CA ASN A 85 18.07 15.11 -5.10
C ASN A 85 18.45 14.57 -3.72
N GLN A 86 19.06 15.39 -2.85
CA GLN A 86 19.31 15.04 -1.45
C GLN A 86 17.97 14.77 -0.73
N ALA A 87 16.96 15.61 -0.91
CA ALA A 87 15.64 15.40 -0.33
C ALA A 87 15.00 14.09 -0.81
N GLU A 88 15.08 13.80 -2.12
CA GLU A 88 14.54 12.57 -2.70
C GLU A 88 15.23 11.32 -2.12
N ALA A 89 16.56 11.34 -1.97
CA ALA A 89 17.29 10.23 -1.35
C ALA A 89 16.86 9.99 0.10
N ILE A 90 16.63 11.06 0.88
CA ILE A 90 16.13 10.97 2.26
C ILE A 90 14.68 10.44 2.29
N ILE A 91 13.83 10.87 1.36
CA ILE A 91 12.46 10.38 1.23
C ILE A 91 12.44 8.89 0.90
N ASP A 92 13.31 8.44 0.00
CA ASP A 92 13.49 7.02 -0.34
C ASP A 92 13.98 6.21 0.85
N ASP A 93 14.92 6.76 1.62
CA ASP A 93 15.43 6.12 2.83
C ASP A 93 14.34 5.91 3.88
N ILE A 94 13.55 6.96 4.13
CA ILE A 94 12.39 6.92 5.03
C ILE A 94 11.38 5.87 4.57
N ARG A 95 11.01 5.89 3.28
CA ARG A 95 10.06 4.92 2.72
C ARG A 95 10.55 3.49 2.95
N SER A 96 11.80 3.22 2.60
CA SER A 96 12.43 1.91 2.75
C SER A 96 12.43 1.43 4.21
N ASN A 97 12.70 2.33 5.17
CA ASN A 97 12.65 2.04 6.61
C ASN A 97 11.24 1.70 7.13
N LEU A 98 10.20 2.30 6.53
CA LEU A 98 8.80 2.06 6.92
C LEU A 98 8.20 0.82 6.25
N THR A 99 8.73 0.39 5.11
CA THR A 99 8.32 -0.84 4.43
C THR A 99 8.84 -2.06 5.18
N ILE A 100 7.99 -3.04 5.46
CA ILE A 100 8.30 -4.29 6.17
C ILE A 100 8.43 -5.43 5.16
N ALA A 101 9.47 -6.26 5.30
CA ALA A 101 9.60 -7.45 4.45
C ALA A 101 8.72 -8.59 4.97
N SER A 102 8.24 -9.45 4.05
CA SER A 102 7.39 -10.60 4.38
C SER A 102 7.99 -11.50 5.49
N LYS A 103 9.33 -11.70 5.45
CA LYS A 103 10.06 -12.49 6.46
C LYS A 103 9.99 -11.92 7.89
N ASP A 104 9.81 -10.61 8.03
CA ASP A 104 9.86 -9.91 9.33
C ASP A 104 8.48 -9.88 10.00
N LEU A 105 7.39 -10.14 9.26
CA LEU A 105 6.02 -10.11 9.78
C LEU A 105 5.84 -10.98 11.03
N LYS A 106 6.42 -12.18 11.02
CA LYS A 106 6.37 -13.13 12.14
C LYS A 106 7.03 -12.60 13.42
N THR A 107 8.00 -11.69 13.30
CA THR A 107 8.72 -11.14 14.46
C THR A 107 7.93 -10.00 15.14
N ILE A 108 7.03 -9.36 14.39
CA ILE A 108 6.23 -8.22 14.88
C ILE A 108 5.05 -8.70 15.72
N GLY A 109 4.23 -9.62 15.18
CA GLY A 109 3.08 -10.15 15.89
C GLY A 109 1.91 -10.49 14.98
N SER A 110 0.73 -10.63 15.57
CA SER A 110 -0.51 -10.87 14.84
C SER A 110 -1.09 -9.55 14.32
N PHE A 111 -1.55 -9.54 13.07
CA PHE A 111 -2.19 -8.39 12.45
C PHE A 111 -3.66 -8.68 12.20
N GLY A 112 -4.49 -7.65 12.36
CA GLY A 112 -5.91 -7.76 12.05
C GLY A 112 -6.56 -6.41 11.85
N HIS A 113 -7.88 -6.41 11.69
CA HIS A 113 -8.67 -5.20 11.57
C HIS A 113 -9.99 -5.33 12.32
N TYR A 114 -10.54 -4.18 12.71
CA TYR A 114 -11.84 -4.08 13.33
C TYR A 114 -12.91 -3.89 12.27
N THR A 115 -14.08 -4.48 12.49
CA THR A 115 -15.21 -4.39 11.58
C THR A 115 -16.54 -4.52 12.32
N LYS A 116 -17.64 -4.22 11.64
CA LYS A 116 -19.00 -4.45 12.17
C LYS A 116 -19.41 -5.91 11.96
N ILE A 117 -20.29 -6.44 12.81
CA ILE A 117 -20.82 -7.81 12.64
C ILE A 117 -21.57 -7.97 11.31
N ASP A 118 -22.34 -6.98 10.88
CA ASP A 118 -23.03 -7.02 9.58
C ASP A 118 -22.04 -7.14 8.40
N THR A 119 -20.90 -6.47 8.53
CA THR A 119 -19.85 -6.51 7.51
C THR A 119 -19.05 -7.81 7.57
N LEU A 120 -18.84 -8.34 8.79
CA LEU A 120 -18.22 -9.64 9.03
C LEU A 120 -18.94 -10.76 8.27
N THR A 121 -20.27 -10.80 8.34
CA THR A 121 -21.06 -11.83 7.64
C THR A 121 -20.96 -11.69 6.12
N ASN A 122 -20.86 -10.47 5.60
CA ASN A 122 -20.68 -10.24 4.16
C ASN A 122 -19.26 -10.56 3.70
N PHE A 123 -18.24 -10.31 4.52
CA PHE A 123 -16.84 -10.60 4.17
C PHE A 123 -16.41 -12.06 4.40
N LEU A 124 -17.07 -12.81 5.28
CA LEU A 124 -16.66 -14.19 5.61
C LEU A 124 -17.61 -15.27 5.06
N ILE A 125 -18.91 -14.96 4.92
CA ILE A 125 -19.95 -15.99 4.71
C ILE A 125 -20.62 -15.85 3.33
N LYS A 126 -20.58 -14.69 2.66
CA LYS A 126 -21.19 -14.48 1.34
C LYS A 126 -20.45 -13.44 0.48
N ALA A 127 -19.64 -13.89 -0.48
CA ALA A 127 -19.54 -13.19 -1.75
C ALA A 127 -20.53 -13.85 -2.73
N ASP A 128 -21.82 -13.60 -2.50
CA ASP A 128 -22.89 -14.00 -3.42
C ASP A 128 -22.87 -13.02 -4.62
N TRP A 129 -21.79 -13.03 -5.40
CA TRP A 129 -21.73 -12.35 -6.69
C TRP A 129 -22.36 -13.25 -7.73
N LYS A 130 -23.69 -13.25 -7.78
CA LYS A 130 -24.44 -13.84 -8.88
C LYS A 130 -24.23 -12.99 -10.13
N ASN A 131 -23.31 -13.40 -11.00
CA ASN A 131 -23.47 -13.10 -12.41
C ASN A 131 -24.50 -14.07 -12.96
N GLU A 132 -25.43 -13.61 -13.81
CA GLU A 132 -26.55 -14.40 -14.36
C GLU A 132 -26.12 -15.72 -15.05
N ASN A 133 -24.81 -15.89 -15.31
CA ASN A 133 -24.24 -17.04 -16.00
C ASN A 133 -23.31 -17.95 -15.15
N ASN A 134 -23.06 -17.67 -13.86
CA ASN A 134 -22.23 -18.57 -13.01
C ASN A 134 -22.78 -18.67 -11.58
N SER A 135 -23.16 -19.89 -11.20
CA SER A 135 -23.75 -20.24 -9.90
C SER A 135 -22.73 -20.57 -8.81
N GLU A 136 -21.44 -20.33 -9.06
CA GLU A 136 -20.38 -20.63 -8.10
C GLU A 136 -20.18 -19.48 -7.11
N THR A 137 -20.33 -19.77 -5.82
CA THR A 137 -19.96 -18.87 -4.72
C THR A 137 -18.46 -18.58 -4.78
N GLN A 138 -18.07 -17.32 -5.02
CA GLN A 138 -16.66 -16.94 -5.00
C GLN A 138 -16.18 -16.69 -3.58
N PRO A 139 -14.91 -16.98 -3.26
CA PRO A 139 -14.35 -16.60 -1.98
C PRO A 139 -14.19 -15.08 -1.88
N PRO A 140 -14.21 -14.52 -0.66
CA PRO A 140 -13.91 -13.11 -0.44
C PRO A 140 -12.46 -12.79 -0.81
N PHE A 141 -12.22 -11.63 -1.43
CA PHE A 141 -10.90 -11.14 -1.82
C PHE A 141 -10.49 -9.92 -1.00
N LEU A 142 -9.18 -9.69 -0.81
CA LEU A 142 -8.68 -8.51 -0.13
C LEU A 142 -9.08 -7.25 -0.90
N ARG A 143 -9.75 -6.34 -0.20
CA ARG A 143 -10.20 -5.06 -0.74
C ARG A 143 -9.28 -3.95 -0.24
N LEU A 144 -8.70 -3.20 -1.17
CA LEU A 144 -7.97 -1.97 -0.88
C LEU A 144 -8.83 -0.78 -1.34
N THR A 145 -8.91 0.26 -0.53
CA THR A 145 -9.68 1.49 -0.78
C THR A 145 -8.74 2.59 -1.27
N ASN A 146 -9.21 3.44 -2.20
CA ASN A 146 -8.41 4.58 -2.63
C ASN A 146 -8.04 5.48 -1.43
N LEU A 147 -6.77 5.86 -1.35
CA LEU A 147 -6.23 6.66 -0.25
C LEU A 147 -7.04 7.93 0.03
N LYS A 148 -7.57 8.60 -1.01
CA LYS A 148 -8.30 9.87 -0.85
C LYS A 148 -9.70 9.72 -0.28
N GLN A 149 -10.19 8.49 -0.10
CA GLN A 149 -11.51 8.19 0.44
C GLN A 149 -11.47 7.79 1.92
N LEU A 150 -10.30 7.87 2.54
CA LEU A 150 -10.13 7.62 3.95
C LEU A 150 -10.59 8.85 4.76
N ASN A 151 -10.99 8.59 6.00
CA ASN A 151 -11.70 9.57 6.83
C ASN A 151 -10.78 10.41 7.72
N ASP A 152 -9.46 10.18 7.70
CA ASP A 152 -8.53 10.95 8.52
C ASP A 152 -8.17 12.27 7.82
N PRO A 153 -8.54 13.44 8.38
CA PRO A 153 -8.18 14.70 7.77
C PRO A 153 -6.66 14.93 7.77
N MET A 154 -5.89 14.43 8.73
CA MET A 154 -4.43 14.64 8.78
C MET A 154 -3.66 13.70 7.84
N GLU A 155 -4.35 12.73 7.25
CA GLU A 155 -3.74 11.78 6.33
C GLU A 155 -3.22 12.45 5.06
N GLY A 156 -1.93 12.24 4.78
CA GLY A 156 -1.23 12.92 3.71
C GLY A 156 -0.91 14.40 4.00
N ARG A 157 -1.25 14.93 5.18
CA ARG A 157 -0.92 16.29 5.63
C ARG A 157 0.05 16.34 6.80
N ALA A 158 0.05 15.33 7.67
CA ALA A 158 0.84 15.32 8.91
C ALA A 158 2.34 15.64 8.69
N ILE A 159 2.97 15.10 7.64
CA ILE A 159 4.38 15.40 7.34
C ILE A 159 4.60 16.84 6.88
N HIS A 160 3.65 17.43 6.16
CA HIS A 160 3.76 18.82 5.71
C HIS A 160 3.70 19.77 6.91
N ASP A 161 2.75 19.53 7.82
CA ASP A 161 2.65 20.28 9.07
C ASP A 161 3.92 20.10 9.94
N TYR A 162 4.47 18.88 10.03
CA TYR A 162 5.71 18.59 10.76
C TYR A 162 6.93 19.36 10.22
N LEU A 163 7.04 19.46 8.89
CA LEU A 163 8.10 20.22 8.22
C LEU A 163 7.87 21.73 8.28
N GLY A 164 6.67 22.20 8.67
CA GLY A 164 6.33 23.62 8.72
C GLY A 164 5.91 24.20 7.36
N ILE A 165 5.40 23.36 6.46
CA ILE A 165 4.90 23.78 5.15
C ILE A 165 3.46 24.27 5.30
N ASP A 166 3.18 25.53 4.93
CA ASP A 166 1.84 26.09 5.03
C ASP A 166 0.84 25.34 4.11
N ASN A 167 -0.36 25.09 4.63
CA ASN A 167 -1.48 24.47 3.94
C ASN A 167 -1.94 25.29 2.72
N THR A 168 -1.69 26.61 2.71
CA THR A 168 -1.95 27.46 1.53
C THR A 168 -1.00 27.16 0.36
N PHE A 169 0.06 26.38 0.56
CA PHE A 169 0.98 26.02 -0.51
C PHE A 169 0.39 24.95 -1.45
N PHE A 170 -0.61 24.17 -0.99
CA PHE A 170 -1.13 23.00 -1.69
C PHE A 170 -2.61 23.13 -2.07
N HIS A 171 -2.92 24.10 -2.91
CA HIS A 171 -4.29 24.31 -3.42
C HIS A 171 -4.74 23.30 -4.48
N ASN A 172 -3.82 22.50 -5.04
CA ASN A 172 -4.15 21.61 -6.15
C ASN A 172 -4.67 20.28 -5.66
N TYR A 173 -5.85 19.88 -6.14
CA TYR A 173 -6.40 18.54 -5.94
C TYR A 173 -5.43 17.51 -6.50
N GLN A 174 -4.85 16.69 -5.62
CA GLN A 174 -3.85 15.69 -6.01
C GLN A 174 -4.54 14.37 -6.29
N THR A 175 -4.39 13.87 -7.51
CA THR A 175 -4.75 12.49 -7.85
C THR A 175 -3.77 11.53 -7.18
N SER A 176 -4.28 10.46 -6.58
CA SER A 176 -3.47 9.39 -6.01
C SER A 176 -4.05 8.07 -6.46
N ASN A 177 -3.28 7.30 -7.23
CA ASN A 177 -3.62 5.92 -7.59
C ASN A 177 -3.09 4.91 -6.56
N VAL A 178 -2.93 5.36 -5.31
CA VAL A 178 -2.61 4.52 -4.16
C VAL A 178 -3.89 3.99 -3.53
N PHE A 179 -3.94 2.68 -3.35
CA PHE A 179 -5.01 1.97 -2.67
C PHE A 179 -4.46 1.26 -1.45
N ILE A 180 -5.17 1.32 -0.33
CA ILE A 180 -4.70 0.78 0.95
C ILE A 180 -5.75 -0.08 1.66
N SER A 181 -5.29 -0.93 2.55
CA SER A 181 -6.08 -1.54 3.63
C SER A 181 -5.30 -1.40 4.92
N SER A 182 -5.95 -0.85 5.95
CA SER A 182 -5.37 -0.63 7.27
C SER A 182 -5.51 -1.86 8.16
N LEU A 183 -4.46 -2.13 8.94
CA LEU A 183 -4.34 -3.22 9.89
C LEU A 183 -3.77 -2.68 11.20
N THR A 184 -3.93 -3.43 12.27
CA THR A 184 -3.37 -3.13 13.59
C THR A 184 -2.90 -4.41 14.28
N VAL A 185 -1.91 -4.25 15.17
CA VAL A 185 -1.48 -5.28 16.12
C VAL A 185 -2.24 -5.22 17.45
N VAL A 186 -3.10 -4.22 17.64
CA VAL A 186 -3.88 -3.98 18.86
C VAL A 186 -5.24 -4.65 18.74
N SER A 187 -5.35 -5.90 19.19
CA SER A 187 -6.53 -6.75 18.97
C SER A 187 -7.68 -6.59 19.97
N ASP A 188 -7.44 -5.98 21.13
CA ASP A 188 -8.45 -5.83 22.19
C ASP A 188 -8.24 -4.52 22.97
N SER A 189 -8.69 -3.40 22.39
CA SER A 189 -8.51 -2.05 22.96
C SER A 189 -9.81 -1.24 22.90
N LEU A 190 -10.19 -0.62 24.03
CA LEU A 190 -11.47 0.10 24.13
C LEU A 190 -11.58 1.27 23.13
N PRO A 191 -10.57 2.14 22.95
CA PRO A 191 -10.55 3.11 21.86
C PRO A 191 -10.82 2.48 20.50
N MET A 192 -10.11 1.40 20.16
CA MET A 192 -10.26 0.72 18.86
C MET A 192 -11.65 0.11 18.68
N TRP A 193 -12.19 -0.55 19.71
CA TRP A 193 -13.56 -1.08 19.70
C TRP A 193 -14.59 0.01 19.44
N LYS A 194 -14.40 1.18 20.06
CA LYS A 194 -15.34 2.28 19.97
C LYS A 194 -15.33 2.90 18.58
N GLU A 195 -14.14 3.21 18.05
CA GLU A 195 -13.99 3.92 16.79
C GLU A 195 -14.22 3.02 15.57
N TYR A 196 -13.72 1.77 15.60
CA TYR A 196 -13.65 0.92 14.40
C TYR A 196 -14.55 -0.33 14.41
N ALA A 197 -15.19 -0.64 15.53
CA ALA A 197 -16.06 -1.81 15.68
C ALA A 197 -17.43 -1.44 16.27
N ASP A 198 -18.09 -0.50 15.61
CA ASP A 198 -19.50 -0.14 15.83
C ASP A 198 -19.82 0.17 17.30
N SER A 199 -19.06 1.08 17.90
CA SER A 199 -19.23 1.43 19.32
C SER A 199 -19.17 0.20 20.27
N CYS A 200 -18.22 -0.71 20.00
CA CYS A 200 -17.94 -1.95 20.73
C CYS A 200 -18.86 -3.14 20.44
N GLN A 201 -19.73 -3.06 19.44
CA GLN A 201 -20.63 -4.14 19.02
C GLN A 201 -20.10 -4.96 17.81
N GLY A 202 -18.93 -4.61 17.30
CA GLY A 202 -18.31 -5.27 16.15
C GLY A 202 -17.43 -6.48 16.51
N ALA A 203 -16.49 -6.79 15.62
CA ALA A 203 -15.49 -7.83 15.80
C ALA A 203 -14.12 -7.36 15.34
N PHE A 204 -13.08 -8.00 15.86
CA PHE A 204 -11.71 -7.92 15.36
C PHE A 204 -11.37 -9.21 14.62
N LEU A 205 -10.79 -9.08 13.43
CA LEU A 205 -10.39 -10.19 12.57
C LEU A 205 -8.89 -10.24 12.43
N GLU A 206 -8.29 -11.28 13.01
CA GLU A 206 -6.87 -11.57 12.87
C GLU A 206 -6.64 -12.36 11.59
N TYR A 207 -5.78 -11.84 10.72
CA TYR A 207 -5.41 -12.53 9.50
C TYR A 207 -4.68 -13.84 9.82
N ASP A 208 -4.78 -14.79 8.89
CA ASP A 208 -3.86 -15.92 8.88
C ASP A 208 -2.45 -15.44 8.47
N MET A 209 -1.43 -15.85 9.21
CA MET A 209 -0.06 -15.39 8.98
C MET A 209 0.47 -15.84 7.61
N SER A 210 0.21 -17.09 7.20
CA SER A 210 0.66 -17.59 5.90
C SER A 210 -0.02 -16.86 4.74
N TYR A 211 -1.28 -16.44 4.95
CA TYR A 211 -1.98 -15.58 4.01
C TYR A 211 -1.30 -14.21 3.88
N LEU A 212 -0.97 -13.54 5.00
CA LEU A 212 -0.24 -12.25 4.94
C LEU A 212 1.13 -12.40 4.28
N GLU A 213 1.89 -13.45 4.62
CA GLU A 213 3.19 -13.71 3.99
C GLU A 213 3.07 -13.82 2.47
N HIS A 214 2.04 -14.51 1.97
CA HIS A 214 1.77 -14.66 0.54
C HIS A 214 1.36 -13.33 -0.12
N ILE A 215 0.52 -12.52 0.53
CA ILE A 215 0.13 -11.20 0.03
C ILE A 215 1.34 -10.27 -0.06
N VAL A 216 2.15 -10.20 1.00
CA VAL A 216 3.30 -9.28 1.11
C VAL A 216 4.51 -9.75 0.29
N ALA A 217 4.59 -11.03 -0.06
CA ALA A 217 5.60 -11.54 -0.98
C ALA A 217 5.36 -11.13 -2.44
N HIS A 218 4.19 -10.60 -2.78
CA HIS A 218 3.89 -10.21 -4.15
C HIS A 218 4.67 -8.95 -4.57
N LYS A 219 5.22 -8.97 -5.80
CA LYS A 219 6.12 -7.92 -6.33
C LYS A 219 5.49 -6.51 -6.43
N SER A 220 4.17 -6.39 -6.32
CA SER A 220 3.43 -5.12 -6.48
C SER A 220 2.72 -4.66 -5.21
N ILE A 221 2.79 -5.44 -4.13
CA ILE A 221 2.10 -5.12 -2.87
C ILE A 221 3.13 -4.79 -1.82
N GLU A 222 2.92 -3.67 -1.14
CA GLU A 222 3.77 -3.20 -0.07
C GLU A 222 3.06 -3.39 1.27
N PHE A 223 3.84 -3.71 2.30
CA PHE A 223 3.38 -3.73 3.69
C PHE A 223 4.17 -2.70 4.46
N VAL A 224 3.52 -1.68 5.00
CA VAL A 224 4.19 -0.54 5.62
C VAL A 224 3.72 -0.36 7.06
N LYS A 225 4.65 0.08 7.92
CA LYS A 225 4.35 0.53 9.27
C LYS A 225 4.11 2.03 9.26
N ILE A 226 3.08 2.50 9.94
CA ILE A 226 2.81 3.94 10.06
C ILE A 226 3.72 4.57 11.10
N HIS A 227 4.28 5.71 10.73
CA HIS A 227 5.10 6.53 11.60
C HIS A 227 4.26 7.67 12.20
N TYR A 228 4.40 7.87 13.51
CA TYR A 228 3.60 8.83 14.26
C TYR A 228 4.41 10.07 14.59
N LEU A 229 3.98 11.21 14.07
CA LEU A 229 4.65 12.50 14.22
C LEU A 229 4.13 13.24 15.44
N ASP A 230 5.05 13.61 16.34
CA ASP A 230 4.75 14.51 17.44
C ASP A 230 4.87 15.96 16.98
N LEU A 231 3.75 16.59 16.67
CA LEU A 231 3.72 18.00 16.23
C LEU A 231 3.89 18.99 17.39
N ASN A 232 3.75 18.54 18.64
CA ASN A 232 3.64 19.40 19.82
C ASN A 232 4.89 19.36 20.71
N SER A 233 5.63 18.26 20.67
CA SER A 233 6.86 18.11 21.46
C SER A 233 8.08 18.55 20.67
N GLY A 234 8.99 19.27 21.30
CA GLY A 234 10.35 19.47 20.78
C GLY A 234 11.28 18.27 21.03
N ALA A 235 10.74 17.12 21.44
CA ALA A 235 11.53 15.92 21.69
C ALA A 235 11.99 15.34 20.36
N LYS A 236 13.29 15.05 20.25
CA LYS A 236 13.84 14.41 19.07
C LYS A 236 13.44 12.94 19.02
N ASP A 237 12.96 12.50 17.86
CA ASP A 237 12.82 11.07 17.57
C ASP A 237 14.20 10.51 17.18
N GLU A 238 14.74 9.64 18.02
CA GLU A 238 16.05 9.00 17.81
C GLU A 238 15.99 7.80 16.86
N SER A 239 14.81 7.44 16.36
CA SER A 239 14.64 6.42 15.33
C SER A 239 15.34 6.82 14.03
N ASP A 240 15.65 5.84 13.17
CA ASP A 240 16.27 6.14 11.86
C ASP A 240 15.38 7.02 10.99
N VAL A 241 14.04 6.85 11.10
CA VAL A 241 13.06 7.71 10.44
C VAL A 241 13.09 9.12 11.03
N GLY A 242 13.16 9.25 12.36
CA GLY A 242 13.26 10.54 13.04
C GLY A 242 14.50 11.33 12.65
N LYS A 243 15.67 10.67 12.59
CA LYS A 243 16.92 11.28 12.12
C LYS A 243 16.83 11.72 10.65
N ALA A 244 16.24 10.91 9.79
CA ALA A 244 16.03 11.24 8.39
C ALA A 244 15.06 12.43 8.23
N LEU A 245 14.00 12.50 9.05
CA LEU A 245 13.08 13.63 9.09
C LEU A 245 13.75 14.93 9.57
N ASP A 246 14.66 14.86 10.54
CA ASP A 246 15.48 16.00 10.99
C ASP A 246 16.36 16.55 9.85
N ILE A 247 16.92 15.67 9.01
CA ILE A 247 17.67 16.07 7.81
C ILE A 247 16.74 16.71 6.78
N LEU A 248 15.57 16.09 6.53
CA LEU A 248 14.59 16.61 5.57
C LEU A 248 14.07 18.00 5.98
N LYS A 249 13.94 18.25 7.28
CA LYS A 249 13.59 19.57 7.83
C LYS A 249 14.68 20.61 7.56
N GLN A 250 15.95 20.27 7.74
CA GLN A 250 17.07 21.16 7.39
C GLN A 250 17.12 21.46 5.89
N ILE A 251 16.84 20.45 5.05
CA ILE A 251 16.71 20.64 3.60
C ILE A 251 15.57 21.61 3.29
N PHE A 252 14.41 21.44 3.92
CA PHE A 252 13.28 22.34 3.76
C PHE A 252 13.62 23.78 4.14
N GLU A 253 14.24 24.01 5.30
CA GLU A 253 14.68 25.34 5.75
C GLU A 253 15.63 25.99 4.73
N LYS A 254 16.60 25.24 4.20
CA LYS A 254 17.49 25.75 3.13
C LYS A 254 16.75 25.99 1.82
N MET A 255 15.76 25.18 1.48
CA MET A 255 14.96 25.38 0.27
C MET A 255 14.17 26.70 0.30
N GLN A 256 13.82 27.21 1.48
CA GLN A 256 13.16 28.52 1.64
C GLN A 256 14.07 29.71 1.28
N GLU A 257 15.39 29.51 1.24
CA GLU A 257 16.36 30.56 0.89
C GLU A 257 16.42 30.84 -0.62
N PHE A 258 15.93 29.91 -1.46
CA PHE A 258 15.89 30.09 -2.91
C PHE A 258 14.69 30.95 -3.32
N GLU A 259 14.90 31.88 -4.26
CA GLU A 259 13.81 32.72 -4.78
C GLU A 259 12.81 31.91 -5.64
N GLY A 260 11.51 32.08 -5.37
CA GLY A 260 10.40 31.53 -6.17
C GLY A 260 9.63 30.41 -5.49
N GLU A 261 8.44 30.08 -6.02
CA GLU A 261 7.58 29.01 -5.48
C GLU A 261 7.98 27.60 -5.96
N THR A 262 8.78 27.51 -7.03
CA THR A 262 9.18 26.23 -7.64
C THR A 262 9.93 25.29 -6.70
N PRO A 263 10.92 25.73 -5.90
CA PRO A 263 11.68 24.83 -5.04
C PRO A 263 10.83 24.06 -4.02
N LEU A 264 9.91 24.78 -3.37
CA LEU A 264 9.01 24.19 -2.38
C LEU A 264 7.93 23.32 -3.04
N SER A 265 7.47 23.69 -4.25
CA SER A 265 6.52 22.88 -5.02
C SER A 265 7.13 21.55 -5.44
N ASP A 266 8.37 21.56 -5.91
CA ASP A 266 9.08 20.36 -6.35
C ASP A 266 9.40 19.44 -5.15
N LEU A 267 9.81 20.00 -4.00
CA LEU A 267 9.96 19.20 -2.77
C LEU A 267 8.65 18.55 -2.34
N ALA A 268 7.56 19.30 -2.39
CA ALA A 268 6.26 18.77 -2.02
C ALA A 268 5.78 17.67 -2.95
N GLU A 269 6.08 17.77 -4.25
CA GLU A 269 5.83 16.71 -5.21
C GLU A 269 6.56 15.43 -4.79
N LYS A 270 7.82 15.53 -4.34
CA LYS A 270 8.58 14.40 -3.81
C LYS A 270 7.98 13.84 -2.52
N LEU A 271 7.52 14.70 -1.60
CA LEU A 271 6.91 14.28 -0.33
C LEU A 271 5.64 13.43 -0.51
N LYS A 272 4.92 13.56 -1.63
CA LYS A 272 3.74 12.72 -1.93
C LYS A 272 4.04 11.23 -1.87
N LYS A 273 5.28 10.84 -2.17
CA LYS A 273 5.74 9.45 -2.13
C LYS A 273 5.60 8.84 -0.74
N ILE A 274 5.69 9.63 0.32
CA ILE A 274 5.68 9.14 1.71
C ILE A 274 4.59 9.77 2.58
N SER A 275 3.86 10.79 2.12
CA SER A 275 2.92 11.54 2.96
C SER A 275 1.82 10.69 3.61
N TYR A 276 1.40 9.62 2.95
CA TYR A 276 0.42 8.65 3.45
C TYR A 276 1.02 7.58 4.37
N LEU A 277 2.30 7.68 4.73
CA LEU A 277 2.96 6.79 5.69
C LEU A 277 3.00 7.38 7.10
N PHE A 278 2.43 8.57 7.27
CA PHE A 278 2.47 9.33 8.53
C PHE A 278 1.09 9.61 9.08
N LYS A 279 1.01 9.57 10.41
CA LYS A 279 -0.12 10.07 11.21
C LYS A 279 0.39 10.96 12.32
N VAL A 280 -0.50 11.76 12.90
CA VAL A 280 -0.18 12.50 14.13
C VAL A 280 -0.18 11.56 15.33
N LYS A 281 0.65 11.87 16.33
CA LYS A 281 0.87 11.05 17.52
C LYS A 281 -0.39 10.76 18.35
N ASP A 282 -1.42 11.59 18.23
CA ASP A 282 -2.71 11.34 18.89
C ASP A 282 -3.32 9.99 18.50
N TYR A 283 -2.98 9.45 17.33
CA TYR A 283 -3.42 8.15 16.81
C TYR A 283 -2.43 7.01 17.06
N GLU A 284 -1.34 7.23 17.81
CA GLU A 284 -0.28 6.22 18.04
C GLU A 284 -0.81 4.92 18.68
N TYR A 285 -1.88 5.03 19.48
CA TYR A 285 -2.55 3.87 20.09
C TYR A 285 -3.15 2.88 19.07
N GLU A 286 -3.33 3.29 17.81
CA GLU A 286 -3.80 2.42 16.74
C GLU A 286 -2.74 1.41 16.31
N MET A 287 -1.45 1.73 16.46
CA MET A 287 -0.31 0.93 15.98
C MET A 287 -0.56 0.40 14.55
N GLU A 288 -0.85 1.31 13.63
CA GLU A 288 -1.35 1.00 12.29
C GLU A 288 -0.24 0.47 11.37
N TYR A 289 -0.63 -0.53 10.57
CA TYR A 289 0.10 -1.01 9.41
C TYR A 289 -0.81 -0.93 8.19
N ARG A 290 -0.25 -0.89 6.98
CA ARG A 290 -1.03 -0.86 5.75
C ARG A 290 -0.52 -1.87 4.75
N ILE A 291 -1.44 -2.59 4.13
CA ILE A 291 -1.23 -3.24 2.84
C ILE A 291 -1.59 -2.21 1.78
N LEU A 292 -0.69 -1.92 0.85
CA LEU A 292 -0.96 -0.94 -0.20
C LEU A 292 -0.42 -1.34 -1.56
N ILE A 293 -1.01 -0.71 -2.58
CA ILE A 293 -0.53 -0.74 -3.95
C ILE A 293 -0.58 0.67 -4.54
N ASN A 294 0.50 1.07 -5.19
CA ASN A 294 0.54 2.24 -6.04
C ASN A 294 0.45 1.82 -7.51
N LEU A 295 -0.71 2.07 -8.16
CA LEU A 295 -0.86 1.73 -9.58
C LEU A 295 -0.05 2.64 -10.50
N ASP A 296 0.52 3.73 -9.99
CA ASP A 296 1.41 4.61 -10.76
C ASP A 296 2.86 4.15 -10.82
N ASP A 297 3.27 3.20 -9.96
CA ASP A 297 4.63 2.69 -9.89
C ASP A 297 5.04 1.95 -11.19
N THR A 298 6.25 2.20 -11.68
CA THR A 298 6.74 1.63 -12.95
C THR A 298 6.73 0.09 -12.93
N SER A 299 7.08 -0.55 -11.83
CA SER A 299 7.10 -2.02 -11.75
C SER A 299 5.70 -2.60 -11.84
N VAL A 300 4.71 -1.92 -11.25
CA VAL A 300 3.30 -2.31 -11.29
C VAL A 300 2.73 -2.12 -12.69
N LYS A 301 2.96 -0.96 -13.31
CA LYS A 301 2.58 -0.68 -14.71
C LYS A 301 3.18 -1.71 -15.66
N THR A 302 4.47 -1.99 -15.53
CA THR A 302 5.16 -2.98 -16.37
C THR A 302 4.57 -4.38 -16.19
N LEU A 303 4.27 -4.79 -14.94
CA LEU A 303 3.66 -6.10 -14.68
C LEU A 303 2.29 -6.23 -15.35
N ILE A 304 1.46 -5.19 -15.26
CA ILE A 304 0.14 -5.12 -15.90
C ILE A 304 0.26 -5.18 -17.42
N GLU A 305 1.15 -4.38 -18.01
CA GLU A 305 1.38 -4.36 -19.46
C GLU A 305 1.87 -5.71 -19.98
N ASN A 306 2.80 -6.36 -19.28
CA ASN A 306 3.32 -7.67 -19.65
C ASN A 306 2.23 -8.76 -19.57
N HIS A 307 1.37 -8.68 -18.54
CA HIS A 307 0.23 -9.57 -18.44
C HIS A 307 -0.73 -9.40 -19.62
N ASN A 308 -1.08 -8.15 -19.97
CA ASN A 308 -1.93 -7.84 -21.12
C ASN A 308 -1.34 -8.34 -22.44
N LYS A 309 -0.04 -8.13 -22.67
CA LYS A 309 0.69 -8.66 -23.86
C LYS A 309 0.64 -10.20 -23.93
N SER A 310 0.72 -10.88 -22.79
CA SER A 310 0.62 -12.35 -22.73
C SER A 310 -0.77 -12.85 -23.14
N LEU A 311 -1.82 -12.17 -22.69
CA LEU A 311 -3.20 -12.48 -23.07
C LEU A 311 -3.43 -12.32 -24.58
N ASP A 312 -2.91 -11.26 -25.19
CA ASP A 312 -3.09 -11.03 -26.63
C ASP A 312 -2.30 -12.03 -27.48
N LYS A 313 -1.07 -12.39 -27.09
CA LYS A 313 -0.33 -13.50 -27.72
C LYS A 313 -1.09 -14.83 -27.65
N ASN A 314 -1.74 -15.10 -26.52
CA ASN A 314 -2.55 -16.31 -26.36
C ASN A 314 -3.80 -16.27 -27.25
N LYS A 315 -4.43 -15.11 -27.48
CA LYS A 315 -5.52 -14.96 -28.46
C LYS A 315 -5.04 -15.21 -29.89
N ASP A 316 -3.87 -14.73 -30.26
CA ASP A 316 -3.29 -14.96 -31.60
C ASP A 316 -2.96 -16.45 -31.81
N LEU A 317 -2.42 -17.13 -30.79
CA LEU A 317 -2.18 -18.59 -30.80
C LEU A 317 -3.48 -19.41 -30.83
N LEU A 318 -4.57 -18.90 -30.23
CA LEU A 318 -5.90 -19.51 -30.29
C LEU A 318 -6.59 -19.26 -31.64
N ASN A 319 -6.35 -18.13 -32.30
CA ASN A 319 -6.85 -17.87 -33.66
C ASN A 319 -6.20 -18.79 -34.70
N ASP A 320 -4.98 -19.26 -34.47
CA ASP A 320 -4.27 -20.22 -35.35
C ASP A 320 -4.74 -21.69 -35.15
N LYS A 321 -5.49 -21.97 -34.08
CA LYS A 321 -6.17 -23.25 -33.84
C LYS A 321 -7.67 -23.02 -33.87
N SER A 322 -8.27 -23.16 -35.04
CA SER A 322 -9.71 -22.98 -35.28
C SER A 322 -10.61 -23.58 -34.18
N LEU A 323 -11.01 -22.74 -33.23
CA LEU A 323 -12.14 -22.96 -32.34
C LEU A 323 -13.19 -21.93 -32.72
N LYS A 324 -14.39 -22.41 -33.08
CA LYS A 324 -15.47 -21.56 -33.55
C LYS A 324 -15.87 -20.60 -32.43
N LYS A 325 -16.08 -19.33 -32.78
CA LYS A 325 -16.53 -18.24 -31.89
C LYS A 325 -17.78 -18.56 -31.06
N GLU A 326 -18.52 -19.61 -31.42
CA GLU A 326 -19.75 -20.06 -30.77
C GLU A 326 -19.49 -20.73 -29.40
N ASP A 327 -18.26 -21.15 -29.08
CA ASP A 327 -17.95 -21.84 -27.81
C ASP A 327 -17.54 -20.90 -26.65
N ILE A 328 -17.43 -19.58 -26.87
CA ILE A 328 -16.84 -18.63 -25.88
C ILE A 328 -17.75 -17.42 -25.55
N GLY A 329 -19.07 -17.52 -25.72
CA GLY A 329 -20.03 -16.62 -25.07
C GLY A 329 -19.77 -15.10 -25.22
N LEU A 330 -19.29 -14.64 -26.37
CA LEU A 330 -19.08 -13.22 -26.66
C LEU A 330 -20.19 -12.72 -27.58
N GLU A 331 -21.35 -12.42 -27.01
CA GLU A 331 -22.37 -11.61 -27.70
C GLU A 331 -22.08 -10.12 -27.52
N ILE A 332 -21.96 -9.44 -28.65
CA ILE A 332 -21.82 -7.99 -28.79
C ILE A 332 -23.18 -7.36 -28.50
N PHE A 333 -23.27 -6.42 -27.56
CA PHE A 333 -24.40 -5.49 -27.51
C PHE A 333 -23.96 -4.03 -27.41
N ASP A 334 -24.50 -3.28 -28.36
CA ASP A 334 -24.32 -1.87 -28.63
C ASP A 334 -25.24 -0.98 -27.77
N LYS A 335 -24.75 0.24 -27.49
CA LYS A 335 -25.44 1.50 -27.18
C LYS A 335 -26.00 1.75 -25.76
N VAL A 336 -25.25 2.59 -25.03
CA VAL A 336 -25.80 3.73 -24.28
C VAL A 336 -24.99 4.98 -24.64
N ASN A 337 -25.66 6.10 -24.92
CA ASN A 337 -25.07 7.36 -25.40
C ASN A 337 -24.48 8.14 -24.21
N TYR A 338 -23.14 8.22 -24.14
CA TYR A 338 -22.35 8.68 -22.99
C TYR A 338 -21.76 10.10 -23.17
N ASN A 339 -22.31 10.90 -24.08
CA ASN A 339 -21.74 12.22 -24.40
C ASN A 339 -21.97 13.31 -23.33
N ASP A 340 -22.81 13.07 -22.32
CA ASP A 340 -23.15 14.10 -21.32
C ASP A 340 -22.25 14.09 -20.07
N LEU A 341 -21.41 13.07 -19.87
CA LEU A 341 -20.50 12.96 -18.71
C LEU A 341 -19.05 13.43 -18.99
N LEU A 342 -18.72 13.77 -20.23
CA LEU A 342 -17.34 13.87 -20.73
C LEU A 342 -16.88 15.29 -21.11
N ASN A 343 -17.50 16.33 -20.56
CA ASN A 343 -17.03 17.70 -20.79
C ASN A 343 -15.90 18.18 -19.87
N ASP A 344 -15.36 17.31 -19.00
CA ASP A 344 -14.16 17.64 -18.21
C ASP A 344 -12.93 16.90 -18.74
N LYS A 345 -11.93 17.66 -19.21
CA LYS A 345 -10.75 17.19 -19.97
C LYS A 345 -9.67 16.52 -19.10
N SER A 346 -10.01 16.04 -17.91
CA SER A 346 -9.02 15.66 -16.88
C SER A 346 -8.77 14.16 -16.71
N LEU A 347 -9.51 13.27 -17.40
CA LEU A 347 -9.36 11.82 -17.26
C LEU A 347 -9.23 11.15 -18.63
N LYS A 348 -8.00 10.80 -19.03
CA LYS A 348 -7.79 9.98 -20.23
C LYS A 348 -7.98 8.50 -19.86
N LYS A 349 -8.87 7.88 -20.62
CA LYS A 349 -9.37 6.50 -20.53
C LYS A 349 -8.30 5.40 -20.34
N GLU A 350 -7.05 5.67 -20.70
CA GLU A 350 -6.00 4.66 -20.89
C GLU A 350 -5.08 4.47 -19.66
N ASP A 351 -5.01 5.43 -18.74
CA ASP A 351 -3.98 5.42 -17.67
C ASP A 351 -4.38 4.62 -16.41
N ILE A 352 -5.66 4.30 -16.23
CA ILE A 352 -6.21 3.69 -15.00
C ILE A 352 -7.06 2.44 -15.21
N GLY A 353 -7.33 2.04 -16.46
CA GLY A 353 -8.13 0.84 -16.76
C GLY A 353 -9.56 0.89 -16.22
N LEU A 354 -10.15 2.09 -16.07
CA LEU A 354 -11.55 2.25 -15.68
C LEU A 354 -12.48 1.79 -16.81
N GLU A 355 -13.03 0.59 -16.69
CA GLU A 355 -14.18 0.13 -17.48
C GLU A 355 -15.39 -0.14 -16.57
N ILE A 356 -16.60 -0.07 -17.14
CA ILE A 356 -17.88 -0.22 -16.42
C ILE A 356 -18.00 -1.64 -15.83
N PHE A 357 -18.61 -1.72 -14.64
CA PHE A 357 -18.67 -2.84 -13.69
C PHE A 357 -18.97 -4.23 -14.28
N ASP A 358 -19.73 -4.33 -15.36
CA ASP A 358 -20.13 -5.63 -15.92
C ASP A 358 -19.02 -6.33 -16.74
N LYS A 359 -17.82 -5.73 -16.84
CA LYS A 359 -16.70 -6.23 -17.67
C LYS A 359 -15.35 -6.45 -16.97
N VAL A 360 -15.19 -6.09 -15.70
CA VAL A 360 -13.84 -5.95 -15.12
C VAL A 360 -13.40 -7.16 -14.29
N ASN A 361 -13.32 -8.36 -14.87
CA ASN A 361 -12.58 -9.46 -14.25
C ASN A 361 -11.13 -9.37 -14.76
N TYR A 362 -10.25 -8.72 -13.99
CA TYR A 362 -8.83 -8.71 -14.34
C TYR A 362 -8.27 -10.13 -14.17
N ASN A 363 -7.41 -10.52 -15.10
CA ASN A 363 -6.73 -11.81 -15.06
C ASN A 363 -5.32 -11.70 -14.42
N ASP A 364 -4.93 -10.49 -14.00
CA ASP A 364 -3.71 -10.23 -13.25
C ASP A 364 -3.92 -10.36 -11.72
N PHE A 365 -3.05 -9.76 -10.91
CA PHE A 365 -3.15 -9.79 -9.44
C PHE A 365 -4.31 -8.92 -8.92
N ARG A 366 -4.89 -8.04 -9.73
CA ARG A 366 -6.15 -7.37 -9.44
C ARG A 366 -7.27 -8.32 -9.81
N LYS A 367 -8.37 -8.24 -9.07
CA LYS A 367 -9.61 -8.96 -9.37
C LYS A 367 -10.60 -8.03 -10.04
N TYR A 368 -10.87 -6.90 -9.38
CA TYR A 368 -11.86 -5.90 -9.77
C TYR A 368 -11.35 -4.51 -9.40
N ILE A 369 -11.63 -3.49 -10.21
CA ILE A 369 -11.65 -2.09 -9.79
C ILE A 369 -13.11 -1.66 -9.78
N VAL A 370 -13.57 -1.21 -8.62
CA VAL A 370 -15.00 -1.05 -8.33
C VAL A 370 -15.28 0.41 -8.03
N LEU A 371 -16.20 0.98 -8.80
CA LEU A 371 -16.89 2.23 -8.46
C LEU A 371 -18.28 1.87 -7.91
N SER A 372 -18.51 2.12 -6.62
CA SER A 372 -19.79 1.85 -5.96
C SER A 372 -20.51 3.17 -5.67
N PRO A 373 -21.73 3.41 -6.21
CA PRO A 373 -22.44 4.65 -5.97
C PRO A 373 -22.83 4.79 -4.48
N LYS A 374 -22.70 6.01 -3.97
CA LYS A 374 -23.19 6.47 -2.67
C LYS A 374 -24.24 7.55 -2.84
N ASP A 375 -24.92 7.87 -1.75
CA ASP A 375 -25.83 9.01 -1.71
C ASP A 375 -25.13 10.31 -2.13
N ASN A 376 -25.90 11.24 -2.68
CA ASN A 376 -25.46 12.59 -3.06
C ASN A 376 -24.37 12.64 -4.16
N GLY A 377 -24.38 11.68 -5.10
CA GLY A 377 -23.47 11.67 -6.25
C GLY A 377 -22.02 11.33 -5.93
N ARG A 378 -21.76 10.80 -4.73
CA ARG A 378 -20.45 10.29 -4.32
C ARG A 378 -20.27 8.85 -4.81
N TYR A 379 -19.03 8.42 -4.95
CA TYR A 379 -18.69 7.03 -5.28
C TYR A 379 -17.58 6.55 -4.35
N ASP A 380 -17.64 5.29 -3.96
CA ASP A 380 -16.51 4.58 -3.39
C ASP A 380 -15.68 3.94 -4.50
N LEU A 381 -14.37 3.94 -4.34
CA LEU A 381 -13.39 3.42 -5.29
C LEU A 381 -12.51 2.37 -4.59
N PHE A 382 -12.63 1.13 -5.04
CA PHE A 382 -11.90 0.00 -4.47
C PHE A 382 -11.13 -0.77 -5.54
N VAL A 383 -10.07 -1.46 -5.13
CA VAL A 383 -9.45 -2.55 -5.87
C VAL A 383 -9.50 -3.83 -5.05
N TYR A 384 -9.93 -4.93 -5.66
CA TYR A 384 -9.87 -6.26 -5.05
C TYR A 384 -8.62 -6.98 -5.55
N ILE A 385 -7.94 -7.72 -4.68
CA ILE A 385 -6.68 -8.41 -4.99
C ILE A 385 -6.94 -9.92 -5.19
N ASN A 386 -6.55 -10.42 -6.35
CA ASN A 386 -6.70 -11.80 -6.82
C ASN A 386 -5.43 -12.64 -6.61
N LEU A 387 -4.91 -12.68 -5.38
CA LEU A 387 -3.69 -13.46 -5.06
C LEU A 387 -3.98 -14.72 -4.27
N ALA A 388 -4.93 -14.62 -3.34
CA ALA A 388 -5.43 -15.73 -2.54
C ALA A 388 -6.80 -15.35 -1.97
N PRO A 389 -7.67 -16.34 -1.69
CA PRO A 389 -8.85 -16.15 -0.86
C PRO A 389 -8.49 -15.51 0.49
N LEU A 390 -9.29 -14.55 0.96
CA LEU A 390 -9.14 -13.96 2.28
C LEU A 390 -9.17 -15.06 3.35
N LYS A 391 -8.18 -15.05 4.24
CA LYS A 391 -8.05 -16.04 5.31
C LYS A 391 -7.77 -15.37 6.64
N TYR A 392 -8.57 -15.75 7.64
CA TYR A 392 -8.46 -15.29 9.02
C TYR A 392 -8.22 -16.49 9.94
N SER A 393 -7.37 -16.28 10.94
CA SER A 393 -7.02 -17.30 11.94
C SER A 393 -7.88 -17.18 13.20
N LYS A 394 -8.34 -15.97 13.53
CA LYS A 394 -9.05 -15.69 14.78
C LYS A 394 -10.05 -14.54 14.62
N VAL A 395 -11.19 -14.66 15.31
CA VAL A 395 -12.18 -13.60 15.52
C VAL A 395 -12.30 -13.31 17.01
N ILE A 396 -12.22 -12.03 17.38
CA ILE A 396 -12.56 -11.55 18.72
C ILE A 396 -13.86 -10.76 18.61
N LEU A 397 -14.89 -11.17 19.32
CA LEU A 397 -16.17 -10.45 19.39
C LEU A 397 -16.07 -9.30 20.39
N GLY A 398 -16.59 -8.12 20.00
CA GLY A 398 -16.56 -6.92 20.83
C GLY A 398 -17.31 -7.11 22.16
N PRO A 399 -16.99 -6.29 23.18
CA PRO A 399 -17.51 -6.51 24.53
C PRO A 399 -19.01 -6.25 24.68
N LYS A 400 -19.69 -5.66 23.69
CA LYS A 400 -21.15 -5.50 23.65
C LYS A 400 -21.88 -6.51 22.77
N VAL A 401 -21.18 -7.48 22.18
CA VAL A 401 -21.83 -8.51 21.36
C VAL A 401 -22.63 -9.45 22.27
N THR A 402 -23.95 -9.43 22.14
CA THR A 402 -24.88 -10.21 22.97
C THR A 402 -25.15 -11.62 22.44
N ASP A 403 -25.00 -11.83 21.13
CA ASP A 403 -25.44 -13.05 20.44
C ASP A 403 -24.25 -13.90 19.93
N ALA A 404 -23.20 -14.00 20.75
CA ALA A 404 -21.99 -14.75 20.39
C ALA A 404 -22.29 -16.21 20.02
N ASP A 405 -23.19 -16.88 20.76
CA ASP A 405 -23.62 -18.25 20.51
C ASP A 405 -24.37 -18.41 19.18
N TYR A 406 -24.99 -17.34 18.69
CA TYR A 406 -25.65 -17.32 17.37
C TYR A 406 -24.64 -17.08 16.25
N ILE A 407 -23.66 -16.19 16.46
CA ILE A 407 -22.66 -15.82 15.44
C ILE A 407 -21.64 -16.96 15.22
N ALA A 408 -21.17 -17.59 16.30
CA ALA A 408 -20.07 -18.56 16.25
C ALA A 408 -20.30 -19.75 15.30
N PRO A 409 -21.50 -20.38 15.25
CA PRO A 409 -21.78 -21.45 14.28
C PRO A 409 -21.62 -21.03 12.82
N TYR A 410 -22.01 -19.80 12.44
CA TYR A 410 -21.84 -19.32 11.06
C TYR A 410 -20.37 -19.11 10.71
N LEU A 411 -19.57 -18.58 11.64
CA LEU A 411 -18.13 -18.43 11.44
C LEU A 411 -17.45 -19.78 11.29
N LYS A 412 -17.83 -20.77 12.11
CA LYS A 412 -17.33 -22.15 12.02
C LYS A 412 -17.79 -22.89 10.76
N LEU A 413 -18.94 -22.54 10.20
CA LEU A 413 -19.39 -23.07 8.92
C LEU A 413 -18.52 -22.56 7.76
N ALA A 414 -18.15 -21.27 7.78
CA ALA A 414 -17.31 -20.66 6.75
C ALA A 414 -15.84 -21.07 6.88
N ASN A 415 -15.34 -21.19 8.12
CA ASN A 415 -13.98 -21.63 8.41
C ASN A 415 -13.97 -22.50 9.68
N PRO A 416 -13.96 -23.84 9.55
CA PRO A 416 -13.99 -24.76 10.69
C PRO A 416 -12.86 -24.55 11.70
N ASP A 417 -11.69 -24.11 11.22
CA ASP A 417 -10.47 -23.97 12.03
C ASP A 417 -10.35 -22.61 12.72
N ILE A 418 -11.23 -21.64 12.43
CA ILE A 418 -11.12 -20.28 12.97
C ILE A 418 -11.26 -20.26 14.50
N GLU A 419 -10.34 -19.61 15.20
CA GLU A 419 -10.47 -19.41 16.65
C GLU A 419 -11.50 -18.30 16.92
N ILE A 420 -12.43 -18.51 17.87
CA ILE A 420 -13.44 -17.52 18.24
C ILE A 420 -13.29 -17.21 19.72
N LYS A 421 -13.15 -15.93 20.05
CA LYS A 421 -13.03 -15.40 21.42
C LYS A 421 -13.96 -14.21 21.60
N SER A 422 -14.23 -13.87 22.85
CA SER A 422 -14.84 -12.58 23.21
C SER A 422 -13.76 -11.66 23.78
N SER A 423 -13.95 -10.36 23.59
CA SER A 423 -13.13 -9.31 24.22
C SER A 423 -13.08 -9.51 25.73
N LYS A 424 -11.91 -9.28 26.32
CA LYS A 424 -11.70 -9.34 27.76
C LYS A 424 -11.98 -8.01 28.46
N ILE A 425 -12.28 -6.96 27.69
CA ILE A 425 -12.55 -5.64 28.25
C ILE A 425 -13.90 -5.68 28.97
N PRO A 426 -13.93 -5.36 30.28
CA PRO A 426 -15.17 -5.28 31.01
C PRO A 426 -15.98 -4.11 30.48
N TYR A 427 -17.18 -4.39 29.96
CA TYR A 427 -18.15 -3.36 29.61
C TYR A 427 -19.30 -3.41 30.62
N ARG A 428 -19.68 -2.26 31.16
CA ARG A 428 -20.76 -2.10 32.14
C ARG A 428 -22.01 -1.53 31.49
#